data_AF-A0A7W4VF84-F1
#
_entry.id   AF-A0A7W4VF84-F1
#
_cell.length_a   1.000
_cell.length_b   1.000
_cell.length_c   1.000
_cell.angle_alpha   90.00
_cell.angle_beta   90.00
_cell.angle_gamma   90.00
#
_symmetry.space_group_name_H-M   'P 1'
#
loop_
_entity.id
_entity.type
_entity.pdbx_description
1 polymer ?
#
loop_
_entity_poly.entity_id
_entity_poly.type
_entity_poly.pdbx_seq_one_letter_code
_entity_poly.pdbx_strand_id
1 'polypeptide(L)'
;MWLDHLVRGGKSRRKPVFSFLESGMAGQAGRTLRTRVYVDGYNFYYGCLKGSRYKWLNLHALFENHILPSILHKGPGGLPDQHELLPVAVKYFTATIVETAAKNSDSVSSQDTYHTALENFCAGRLNIVKGYFSVSQVRAPKVDEANPSKWPRHCERVDIWKFEEKQSDVQLALHAYHDALTGQVDQVVIASNDTDLAPALQMIRDNSNVVVGLVNPTSDHRRPPNTSLVQLSHWTREHITEQELAAAQLPRVVPRKRGVSLKPTSWYARPDLLEPALTLATAVRGSKGAAFKWLSTPNEHLGGAIPLDLLESEAGAAAVTAYMEDWIAMHVKRDNPK
;
A
#
# COMPACT_ATOMS: atom_id res chain seq x y z
N MET A 1 -56.69 1.68 66.20
CA MET A 1 -58.08 1.99 65.76
C MET A 1 -57.97 2.91 64.57
N TRP A 2 -58.23 2.40 63.37
CA TRP A 2 -59.47 2.58 62.57
C TRP A 2 -59.20 3.62 61.47
N LEU A 3 -59.01 3.20 60.21
CA LEU A 3 -60.05 2.97 59.17
C LEU A 3 -60.76 4.28 58.79
N ASP A 4 -60.53 4.83 57.60
CA ASP A 4 -61.30 4.62 56.35
C ASP A 4 -62.23 5.83 56.08
N HIS A 5 -62.60 6.28 54.87
CA HIS A 5 -62.72 5.62 53.56
C HIS A 5 -62.99 6.65 52.43
N LEU A 6 -62.49 6.32 51.21
CA LEU A 6 -63.09 6.37 49.84
C LEU A 6 -63.80 7.63 49.30
N VAL A 7 -63.64 8.03 48.01
CA VAL A 7 -64.22 7.37 46.81
C VAL A 7 -63.37 7.48 45.52
N ARG A 8 -63.03 6.30 44.98
CA ARG A 8 -63.05 5.76 43.59
C ARG A 8 -62.83 6.65 42.34
N GLY A 9 -61.93 6.18 41.48
CA GLY A 9 -61.95 6.39 40.02
C GLY A 9 -60.81 5.64 39.31
N GLY A 10 -61.05 4.40 38.86
CA GLY A 10 -60.03 3.58 38.19
C GLY A 10 -59.95 3.81 36.67
N LYS A 11 -58.77 3.55 36.08
CA LYS A 11 -58.57 2.64 34.92
C LYS A 11 -57.16 2.77 34.31
N SER A 12 -56.59 1.60 34.04
CA SER A 12 -55.78 1.22 32.86
C SER A 12 -54.34 1.77 32.71
N ARG A 13 -53.39 0.85 32.92
CA ARG A 13 -52.00 0.92 32.43
C ARG A 13 -51.98 1.02 30.89
N ARG A 14 -51.45 2.12 30.35
CA ARG A 14 -50.99 2.19 28.95
C ARG A 14 -49.48 2.11 28.90
N LYS A 15 -48.96 1.04 28.28
CA LYS A 15 -47.59 0.95 27.76
C LYS A 15 -47.41 2.01 26.67
N PRO A 16 -46.23 2.63 26.51
CA PRO A 16 -45.98 3.48 25.35
C PRO A 16 -45.95 2.60 24.09
N VAL A 17 -46.88 2.87 23.19
CA VAL A 17 -46.90 2.36 21.82
C VAL A 17 -45.91 3.22 21.03
N PHE A 18 -44.79 2.65 20.61
CA PHE A 18 -43.94 3.27 19.60
C PHE A 18 -44.74 3.30 18.28
N SER A 19 -45.01 4.50 17.78
CA SER A 19 -45.60 4.66 16.45
C SER A 19 -44.55 4.28 15.41
N PHE A 20 -44.74 3.13 14.78
CA PHE A 20 -44.23 2.90 13.44
C PHE A 20 -45.01 3.80 12.48
N LEU A 21 -44.29 4.71 11.82
CA LEU A 21 -44.77 5.37 10.61
C LEU A 21 -43.61 5.38 9.63
N GLU A 22 -43.89 4.72 8.50
CA GLU A 22 -43.01 4.42 7.39
C GLU A 22 -42.41 5.70 6.79
N SER A 23 -41.10 5.67 6.58
CA SER A 23 -40.41 6.57 5.65
C SER A 23 -39.44 5.75 4.83
N GLY A 24 -39.78 5.62 3.54
CA GLY A 24 -38.86 5.40 2.41
C GLY A 24 -37.99 4.14 2.42
N MET A 25 -38.21 3.25 1.46
CA MET A 25 -37.24 2.23 1.07
C MET A 25 -35.99 2.86 0.44
N ALA A 26 -35.14 3.47 1.26
CA ALA A 26 -33.70 3.53 1.01
C ALA A 26 -33.12 2.29 1.71
N GLY A 27 -32.46 1.40 0.95
CA GLY A 27 -31.84 0.20 1.53
C GLY A 27 -30.98 0.59 2.72
N GLN A 28 -31.27 0.04 3.91
CA GLN A 28 -30.52 0.36 5.12
C GLN A 28 -29.07 -0.07 4.91
N ALA A 29 -28.18 0.92 4.77
CA ALA A 29 -26.74 0.72 4.83
C ALA A 29 -26.29 0.56 6.28
N GLY A 30 -25.23 -0.21 6.53
CA GLY A 30 -24.61 -0.29 7.85
C GLY A 30 -23.99 1.04 8.27
N ARG A 31 -23.45 1.10 9.49
CA ARG A 31 -22.80 2.33 10.00
C ARG A 31 -21.60 2.71 9.14
N THR A 32 -21.36 4.01 9.02
CA THR A 32 -20.15 4.54 8.40
C THR A 32 -19.06 4.71 9.46
N LEU A 33 -17.90 4.10 9.23
CA LEU A 33 -16.73 4.17 10.11
C LEU A 33 -15.73 5.20 9.59
N ARG A 34 -15.44 6.22 10.38
CA ARG A 34 -14.32 7.15 10.13
C ARG A 34 -13.00 6.39 10.26
N THR A 35 -12.35 6.16 9.13
CA THR A 35 -11.28 5.18 8.99
C THR A 35 -9.94 5.86 8.69
N ARG A 36 -8.89 5.40 9.37
CA ARG A 36 -7.49 5.73 9.04
C ARG A 36 -6.66 4.46 8.88
N VAL A 37 -5.80 4.44 7.88
CA VAL A 37 -4.94 3.33 7.51
C VAL A 37 -3.50 3.63 7.92
N TYR A 38 -2.85 2.66 8.54
CA TYR A 38 -1.46 2.70 9.01
C TYR A 38 -0.68 1.65 8.24
N VAL A 39 0.19 2.10 7.35
CA VAL A 39 0.95 1.24 6.45
C VAL A 39 2.38 1.14 6.93
N ASP A 40 2.80 -0.07 7.25
CA ASP A 40 4.19 -0.41 7.54
C ASP A 40 4.93 -0.58 6.21
N GLY A 41 5.79 0.38 5.87
CA GLY A 41 6.36 0.49 4.54
C GLY A 41 7.34 -0.60 4.18
N TYR A 42 8.13 -1.09 5.13
CA TYR A 42 9.08 -2.18 4.87
C TYR A 42 8.40 -3.54 4.89
N ASN A 43 7.47 -3.79 5.82
CA ASN A 43 6.68 -5.01 5.81
C ASN A 43 5.87 -5.12 4.51
N PHE A 44 5.27 -4.00 4.07
CA PHE A 44 4.56 -3.91 2.80
C PHE A 44 5.49 -4.11 1.59
N TYR A 45 6.66 -3.44 1.59
CA TYR A 45 7.64 -3.60 0.51
C TYR A 45 8.10 -5.06 0.35
N TYR A 46 8.57 -5.68 1.42
CA TYR A 46 9.02 -7.08 1.39
C TYR A 46 7.88 -8.08 1.20
N GLY A 47 6.64 -7.67 1.47
CA GLY A 47 5.45 -8.48 1.38
C GLY A 47 4.88 -8.64 -0.02
N CYS A 48 4.73 -7.55 -0.77
CA CYS A 48 4.07 -7.58 -2.07
C CYS A 48 4.69 -6.66 -3.15
N LEU A 49 5.72 -5.86 -2.83
CA LEU A 49 6.34 -4.94 -3.80
C LEU A 49 7.75 -5.35 -4.25
N LYS A 50 8.50 -6.06 -3.40
CA LYS A 50 9.87 -6.48 -3.72
C LYS A 50 9.84 -7.49 -4.86
N GLY A 51 10.57 -7.17 -5.92
CA GLY A 51 10.60 -7.99 -7.14
C GLY A 51 9.40 -7.78 -8.06
N SER A 52 8.40 -6.98 -7.67
CA SER A 52 7.25 -6.66 -8.53
C SER A 52 7.45 -5.34 -9.29
N ARG A 53 6.65 -5.15 -10.35
CA ARG A 53 6.55 -3.92 -11.17
C ARG A 53 5.65 -2.84 -10.57
N TYR A 54 5.07 -3.11 -9.39
CA TYR A 54 4.00 -2.31 -8.78
C TYR A 54 4.47 -1.33 -7.71
N LYS A 55 5.78 -1.08 -7.64
CA LYS A 55 6.38 -0.16 -6.64
C LYS A 55 5.88 1.28 -6.77
N TRP A 56 5.39 1.69 -7.95
CA TRP A 56 4.83 3.04 -8.20
C TRP A 56 3.37 3.14 -7.73
N LEU A 57 3.11 2.66 -6.52
CA LEU A 57 1.78 2.42 -5.97
C LEU A 57 1.16 3.69 -5.39
N ASN A 58 -0.10 3.95 -5.70
CA ASN A 58 -0.94 4.91 -5.00
C ASN A 58 -1.61 4.22 -3.81
N LEU A 59 -0.98 4.31 -2.63
CA LEU A 59 -1.49 3.69 -1.41
C LEU A 59 -2.91 4.17 -1.08
N HIS A 60 -3.23 5.45 -1.27
CA HIS A 60 -4.58 5.95 -1.02
C HIS A 60 -5.61 5.24 -1.89
N ALA A 61 -5.40 5.21 -3.21
CA ALA A 61 -6.31 4.56 -4.14
C ALA A 61 -6.42 3.06 -3.90
N LEU A 62 -5.33 2.39 -3.50
CA LEU A 62 -5.36 0.98 -3.12
C LEU A 62 -6.37 0.74 -1.98
N PHE A 63 -6.28 1.52 -0.91
CA PHE A 63 -7.19 1.33 0.23
C PHE A 63 -8.61 1.80 -0.07
N GLU A 64 -8.77 2.96 -0.69
CA GLU A 64 -10.05 3.59 -1.01
C GLU A 64 -10.89 2.78 -2.00
N ASN A 65 -10.29 2.34 -3.11
CA ASN A 65 -11.04 1.80 -4.24
C ASN A 65 -11.05 0.27 -4.29
N HIS A 66 -10.13 -0.40 -3.61
CA HIS A 66 -9.94 -1.84 -3.73
C HIS A 66 -10.03 -2.56 -2.38
N ILE A 67 -9.28 -2.11 -1.37
CA ILE A 67 -9.21 -2.86 -0.12
C ILE A 67 -10.46 -2.72 0.73
N LEU A 68 -10.81 -1.48 1.10
CA LEU A 68 -11.92 -1.22 2.03
C LEU A 68 -13.29 -1.59 1.43
N PRO A 69 -13.59 -1.33 0.14
CA PRO A 69 -14.88 -1.71 -0.44
C PRO A 69 -15.16 -3.21 -0.45
N SER A 70 -14.13 -4.06 -0.34
CA SER A 70 -14.30 -5.51 -0.31
C SER A 70 -14.50 -6.08 1.10
N ILE A 71 -14.43 -5.25 2.15
CA ILE A 71 -14.52 -5.72 3.53
C ILE A 71 -16.01 -5.85 3.91
N LEU A 72 -16.39 -7.04 4.38
CA LEU A 72 -17.77 -7.38 4.76
C LEU A 72 -17.98 -7.45 6.28
N HIS A 73 -17.18 -6.70 7.05
CA HIS A 73 -17.33 -6.64 8.50
C HIS A 73 -18.72 -6.07 8.84
N LYS A 74 -19.47 -6.77 9.69
CA LYS A 74 -20.83 -6.38 10.09
C LYS A 74 -20.80 -5.79 11.48
N GLY A 75 -21.29 -4.56 11.62
CA GLY A 75 -21.49 -3.94 12.91
C GLY A 75 -22.65 -4.57 13.70
N PRO A 76 -22.97 -4.02 14.89
CA PRO A 76 -24.02 -4.56 15.76
C PRO A 76 -25.41 -4.70 15.12
N GLY A 77 -25.71 -3.91 14.08
CA GLY A 77 -26.96 -3.98 13.32
C GLY A 77 -27.04 -5.11 12.28
N GLY A 78 -25.99 -5.93 12.14
CA GLY A 78 -25.96 -7.07 11.20
C GLY A 78 -25.80 -6.70 9.72
N LEU A 79 -25.77 -5.41 9.40
CA LEU A 79 -25.48 -4.87 8.07
C LEU A 79 -23.96 -4.61 7.92
N PRO A 80 -23.39 -4.74 6.70
CA PRO A 80 -21.98 -4.43 6.45
C PRO A 80 -21.67 -2.97 6.76
N ASP A 81 -20.60 -2.74 7.53
CA ASP A 81 -20.09 -1.41 7.82
C ASP A 81 -19.57 -0.77 6.51
N GLN A 82 -19.75 0.54 6.39
CA GLN A 82 -19.12 1.36 5.35
C GLN A 82 -17.85 2.02 5.91
N HIS A 83 -16.90 2.31 5.02
CA HIS A 83 -15.62 2.89 5.40
C HIS A 83 -15.47 4.27 4.78
N GLU A 84 -15.35 5.30 5.61
CA GLU A 84 -15.07 6.67 5.18
C GLU A 84 -13.63 7.02 5.53
N LEU A 85 -12.80 7.24 4.52
CA LEU A 85 -11.43 7.70 4.73
C LEU A 85 -11.40 9.17 5.14
N LEU A 86 -10.79 9.46 6.29
CA LEU A 86 -10.65 10.83 6.81
C LEU A 86 -9.58 11.64 6.06
N PRO A 87 -9.51 12.98 6.26
CA PRO A 87 -8.30 13.73 5.95
C PRO A 87 -7.07 13.08 6.62
N VAL A 88 -5.96 13.02 5.88
CA VAL A 88 -4.79 12.20 6.25
C VAL A 88 -5.22 10.75 6.51
N ALA A 89 -5.94 10.19 5.54
CA ALA A 89 -6.49 8.83 5.50
C ALA A 89 -5.42 7.76 5.66
N VAL A 90 -4.25 7.96 5.06
CA VAL A 90 -3.15 6.99 5.06
C VAL A 90 -1.93 7.59 5.75
N LYS A 91 -1.45 6.94 6.80
CA LYS A 91 -0.16 7.21 7.43
C LYS A 91 0.82 6.12 7.00
N TYR A 92 1.83 6.50 6.21
CA TYR A 92 2.84 5.61 5.66
C TYR A 92 4.13 5.71 6.47
N PHE A 93 4.45 4.66 7.23
CA PHE A 93 5.62 4.60 8.10
C PHE A 93 6.76 3.91 7.37
N THR A 94 7.92 4.56 7.25
CA THR A 94 9.06 4.01 6.50
C THR A 94 10.36 4.65 6.98
N ALA A 95 11.50 4.17 6.49
CA ALA A 95 12.79 4.80 6.66
C ALA A 95 13.45 5.06 5.29
N THR A 96 14.26 6.12 5.22
CA THR A 96 14.98 6.46 3.98
C THR A 96 16.12 5.48 3.77
N ILE A 97 16.21 4.86 2.60
CA ILE A 97 17.28 3.91 2.26
C ILE A 97 18.63 4.62 2.40
N VAL A 98 19.55 4.00 3.13
CA VAL A 98 20.94 4.44 3.21
C VAL A 98 21.72 3.93 2.00
N GLU A 99 22.52 4.81 1.40
CA GLU A 99 23.30 4.52 0.18
C GLU A 99 24.19 3.28 0.35
N THR A 100 24.82 3.11 1.52
CA THR A 100 25.67 1.95 1.83
C THR A 100 24.92 0.62 1.88
N ALA A 101 23.58 0.65 2.00
CA ALA A 101 22.71 -0.54 1.96
C ALA A 101 21.98 -0.70 0.62
N ALA A 102 22.12 0.26 -0.30
CA ALA A 102 21.40 0.26 -1.55
C ALA A 102 21.87 -0.90 -2.43
N LYS A 103 20.94 -1.74 -2.88
CA LYS A 103 21.24 -2.87 -3.76
C LYS A 103 21.49 -2.43 -5.20
N ASN A 104 20.76 -1.40 -5.63
CA ASN A 104 20.89 -0.79 -6.94
C ASN A 104 21.31 0.68 -6.78
N SER A 105 22.08 1.19 -7.73
CA SER A 105 22.58 2.57 -7.75
C SER A 105 21.47 3.62 -7.71
N ASP A 106 20.27 3.30 -8.18
CA ASP A 106 19.13 4.22 -8.22
C ASP A 106 18.18 4.08 -7.02
N SER A 107 18.45 3.18 -6.06
CA SER A 107 17.48 2.84 -4.99
C SER A 107 17.06 4.05 -4.16
N VAL A 108 18.03 4.86 -3.73
CA VAL A 108 17.80 6.07 -2.91
C VAL A 108 17.01 7.10 -3.70
N SER A 109 17.44 7.40 -4.93
CA SER A 109 16.75 8.37 -5.80
C SER A 109 15.34 7.92 -6.19
N SER A 110 15.13 6.63 -6.42
CA SER A 110 13.84 6.06 -6.78
C SER A 110 12.85 6.11 -5.61
N GLN A 111 13.33 5.83 -4.39
CA GLN A 111 12.51 5.98 -3.18
C GLN A 111 12.14 7.45 -2.94
N ASP A 112 13.09 8.39 -3.02
CA ASP A 112 12.82 9.82 -2.83
C ASP A 112 11.83 10.36 -3.88
N THR A 113 12.01 9.93 -5.13
CA THR A 113 11.10 10.26 -6.24
C THR A 113 9.69 9.75 -5.96
N TYR A 114 9.56 8.54 -5.42
CA TYR A 114 8.27 7.94 -5.05
C TYR A 114 7.60 8.64 -3.87
N HIS A 115 8.34 8.90 -2.79
CA HIS A 115 7.82 9.64 -1.64
C HIS A 115 7.34 11.03 -2.05
N THR A 116 8.13 11.75 -2.86
CA THR A 116 7.73 13.04 -3.44
C THR A 116 6.47 12.89 -4.29
N ALA A 117 6.37 11.86 -5.14
CA ALA A 117 5.20 11.64 -5.96
C ALA A 117 3.94 11.35 -5.13
N LEU A 118 4.04 10.51 -4.11
CA LEU A 118 2.95 10.20 -3.19
C LEU A 118 2.45 11.46 -2.48
N GLU A 119 3.35 12.26 -1.89
CA GLU A 119 2.99 13.47 -1.16
C GLU A 119 2.29 14.51 -2.06
N ASN A 120 2.76 14.67 -3.29
CA ASN A 120 2.16 15.62 -4.23
C ASN A 120 0.82 15.10 -4.80
N PHE A 121 0.72 13.82 -5.16
CA PHE A 121 -0.49 13.25 -5.77
C PHE A 121 -1.61 13.02 -4.75
N CYS A 122 -1.25 12.64 -3.53
CA CYS A 122 -2.19 12.36 -2.43
C CYS A 122 -2.31 13.54 -1.47
N ALA A 123 -1.99 14.77 -1.89
CA ALA A 123 -1.90 15.95 -1.04
C ALA A 123 -3.09 16.06 -0.05
N GLY A 124 -2.78 16.13 1.25
CA GLY A 124 -3.77 16.20 2.33
C GLY A 124 -4.46 14.88 2.71
N ARG A 125 -4.29 13.82 1.92
CA ARG A 125 -4.87 12.49 2.16
C ARG A 125 -3.86 11.44 2.63
N LEU A 126 -2.57 11.69 2.42
CA LEU A 126 -1.49 10.79 2.86
C LEU A 126 -0.42 11.58 3.61
N ASN A 127 0.11 11.00 4.68
CA ASN A 127 1.26 11.51 5.43
C ASN A 127 2.34 10.43 5.52
N ILE A 128 3.58 10.80 5.18
CA ILE A 128 4.75 9.93 5.32
C ILE A 128 5.43 10.25 6.65
N VAL A 129 5.63 9.23 7.49
CA VAL A 129 6.31 9.33 8.78
C VAL A 129 7.62 8.56 8.66
N LYS A 130 8.75 9.29 8.78
CA LYS A 130 10.08 8.74 8.56
C LYS A 130 10.75 8.32 9.88
N GLY A 131 11.10 7.05 10.00
CA GLY A 131 12.16 6.58 10.87
C GLY A 131 13.53 6.75 10.23
N TYR A 132 14.52 5.99 10.69
CA TYR A 132 15.88 6.02 10.14
C TYR A 132 16.51 4.62 10.13
N PHE A 133 17.56 4.45 9.32
CA PHE A 133 18.40 3.25 9.39
C PHE A 133 19.59 3.47 10.30
N SER A 134 19.79 2.52 11.20
CA SER A 134 21.03 2.37 11.94
C SER A 134 21.95 1.43 11.16
N VAL A 135 23.17 1.89 10.87
CA VAL A 135 24.23 1.07 10.27
C VAL A 135 25.36 0.93 11.28
N SER A 136 25.68 -0.29 11.66
CA SER A 136 26.72 -0.58 12.65
C SER A 136 27.48 -1.84 12.30
N GLN A 137 28.80 -1.83 12.50
CA GLN A 137 29.60 -3.04 12.48
C GLN A 137 29.40 -3.80 13.79
N VAL A 138 29.02 -5.08 13.71
CA VAL A 138 28.77 -5.93 14.88
C VAL A 138 29.39 -7.30 14.67
N ARG A 139 29.65 -8.01 15.78
CA ARG A 139 30.08 -9.42 15.75
C ARG A 139 28.90 -10.36 15.94
N ALA A 140 28.55 -11.09 14.90
CA ALA A 140 27.45 -12.07 14.92
C ALA A 140 27.96 -13.52 14.81
N PRO A 141 27.27 -14.48 15.44
CA PRO A 141 27.53 -15.90 15.21
C PRO A 141 27.36 -16.29 13.74
N LYS A 142 28.39 -16.88 13.13
CA LYS A 142 28.32 -17.50 11.80
C LYS A 142 27.57 -18.83 11.91
N VAL A 143 26.68 -19.11 10.97
CA VAL A 143 26.02 -20.43 10.90
C VAL A 143 27.09 -21.49 10.61
N ASP A 144 27.11 -22.55 11.42
CA ASP A 144 28.01 -23.69 11.21
C ASP A 144 27.40 -24.58 10.12
N GLU A 145 28.01 -24.61 8.93
CA GLU A 145 27.49 -25.37 7.78
C GLU A 145 27.51 -26.88 8.03
N ALA A 146 28.47 -27.39 8.82
CA ALA A 146 28.55 -28.80 9.16
C ALA A 146 27.56 -29.18 10.27
N ASN A 147 27.16 -28.23 11.12
CA ASN A 147 26.12 -28.43 12.12
C ASN A 147 25.21 -27.19 12.26
N PRO A 148 24.19 -27.03 11.38
CA PRO A 148 23.30 -25.87 11.41
C PRO A 148 22.46 -25.75 12.70
N SER A 149 22.31 -26.84 13.46
CA SER A 149 21.59 -26.87 14.74
C SER A 149 22.43 -26.39 15.94
N LYS A 150 23.73 -26.16 15.72
CA LYS A 150 24.64 -25.69 16.75
C LYS A 150 24.16 -24.36 17.31
N TRP A 151 24.09 -24.26 18.63
CA TRP A 151 23.57 -23.05 19.26
C TRP A 151 24.48 -21.86 18.96
N PRO A 152 23.92 -20.67 18.65
CA PRO A 152 24.71 -19.51 18.23
C PRO A 152 25.85 -19.12 19.17
N ARG A 153 25.71 -19.34 20.48
CA ARG A 153 26.77 -19.06 21.47
C ARG A 153 28.03 -19.93 21.31
N HIS A 154 27.94 -21.04 20.60
CA HIS A 154 29.04 -21.99 20.35
C HIS A 154 29.59 -21.87 18.92
N CYS A 155 29.06 -20.96 18.11
CA CYS A 155 29.56 -20.72 16.77
C CYS A 155 30.71 -19.71 16.76
N GLU A 156 31.54 -19.78 15.71
CA GLU A 156 32.49 -18.73 15.39
C GLU A 156 31.76 -17.39 15.23
N ARG A 157 32.37 -16.29 15.67
CA ARG A 157 31.82 -14.94 15.50
C ARG A 157 32.59 -14.17 14.44
N VAL A 158 31.87 -13.66 13.45
CA VAL A 158 32.41 -12.87 12.34
C VAL A 158 31.90 -11.42 12.40
N ASP A 159 32.69 -10.50 11.85
CA ASP A 159 32.27 -9.10 11.69
C ASP A 159 31.27 -8.98 10.54
N ILE A 160 30.14 -8.33 10.81
CA ILE A 160 29.10 -8.07 9.81
C ILE A 160 28.65 -6.60 9.89
N TRP A 161 28.16 -6.09 8.77
CA TRP A 161 27.38 -4.85 8.75
C TRP A 161 25.93 -5.18 9.11
N LYS A 162 25.45 -4.65 10.24
CA LYS A 162 24.04 -4.71 10.63
C LYS A 162 23.34 -3.45 10.15
N PHE A 163 22.31 -3.65 9.34
CA PHE A 163 21.38 -2.62 8.90
C PHE A 163 20.05 -2.86 9.60
N GLU A 164 19.54 -1.86 10.31
CA GLU A 164 18.32 -1.99 11.09
C GLU A 164 17.47 -0.74 10.94
N GLU A 165 16.20 -0.92 10.58
CA GLU A 165 15.22 0.15 10.63
C GLU A 165 14.90 0.48 12.09
N LYS A 166 14.78 1.77 12.40
CA LYS A 166 14.49 2.25 13.74
C LYS A 166 13.31 3.23 13.69
N GLN A 167 12.55 3.22 14.78
CA GLN A 167 11.42 4.11 15.06
C GLN A 167 10.18 3.99 14.16
N SER A 168 10.20 3.29 13.03
CA SER A 168 9.03 3.11 12.16
C SER A 168 7.86 2.47 12.90
N ASP A 169 8.12 1.31 13.53
CA ASP A 169 7.07 0.47 14.11
C ASP A 169 6.54 1.08 15.41
N VAL A 170 7.45 1.69 16.18
CA VAL A 170 7.10 2.46 17.38
C VAL A 170 6.23 3.66 17.01
N GLN A 171 6.57 4.43 15.96
CA GLN A 171 5.75 5.55 15.52
C GLN A 171 4.38 5.08 15.01
N LEU A 172 4.34 3.96 14.27
CA LEU A 172 3.10 3.36 13.79
C LEU A 172 2.17 3.01 14.96
N ALA A 173 2.69 2.25 15.92
CA ALA A 173 1.98 1.85 17.13
C ALA A 173 1.44 3.05 17.90
N LEU A 174 2.29 4.07 18.16
CA LEU A 174 1.90 5.27 18.91
C LEU A 174 0.83 6.08 18.18
N HIS A 175 0.95 6.25 16.86
CA HIS A 175 -0.04 6.98 16.08
C HIS A 175 -1.40 6.26 16.05
N ALA A 176 -1.41 4.95 15.82
CA ALA A 176 -2.63 4.15 15.81
C ALA A 176 -3.32 4.17 17.17
N TYR A 177 -2.56 3.98 18.25
CA TYR A 177 -3.08 4.04 19.61
C TYR A 177 -3.63 5.42 19.98
N HIS A 178 -2.88 6.48 19.71
CA HIS A 178 -3.31 7.85 19.99
C HIS A 178 -4.61 8.21 19.26
N ASP A 179 -4.70 7.92 17.97
CA ASP A 179 -5.87 8.27 17.17
C ASP A 179 -7.11 7.47 17.62
N ALA A 180 -6.93 6.21 18.04
CA ALA A 180 -8.01 5.40 18.58
C ALA A 180 -8.53 5.93 19.93
N LEU A 181 -7.64 6.35 20.84
CA LEU A 181 -8.04 6.85 22.16
C LEU A 181 -8.62 8.26 22.15
N THR A 182 -8.19 9.11 21.22
CA THR A 182 -8.66 10.49 21.15
C THR A 182 -10.00 10.65 20.44
N GLY A 183 -10.65 9.54 20.05
CA GLY A 183 -11.95 9.54 19.37
C GLY A 183 -11.93 10.13 17.96
N GLN A 184 -10.73 10.29 17.39
CA GLN A 184 -10.54 10.85 16.05
C GLN A 184 -11.04 9.90 14.95
N VAL A 185 -11.01 8.59 15.21
CA VAL A 185 -11.38 7.54 14.27
C VAL A 185 -12.36 6.57 14.93
N ASP A 186 -13.20 5.94 14.11
CA ASP A 186 -14.03 4.80 14.52
C ASP A 186 -13.38 3.48 14.08
N GLN A 187 -12.42 3.54 13.15
CA GLN A 187 -11.64 2.40 12.68
C GLN A 187 -10.18 2.75 12.45
N VAL A 188 -9.30 1.86 12.93
CA VAL A 188 -7.90 1.79 12.52
C VAL A 188 -7.68 0.57 11.63
N VAL A 189 -6.99 0.74 10.51
CA VAL A 189 -6.60 -0.36 9.63
C VAL A 189 -5.08 -0.46 9.61
N ILE A 190 -4.55 -1.60 10.05
CA ILE A 190 -3.12 -1.86 10.12
C ILE A 190 -2.73 -2.71 8.91
N ALA A 191 -1.88 -2.18 8.05
CA ALA A 191 -1.31 -2.90 6.92
C ALA A 191 0.12 -3.34 7.24
N SER A 192 0.23 -4.44 7.96
CA SER A 192 1.48 -5.09 8.37
C SER A 192 1.21 -6.55 8.74
N ASN A 193 2.27 -7.34 8.83
CA ASN A 193 2.29 -8.67 9.43
C ASN A 193 3.37 -8.79 10.51
N ASP A 194 3.77 -7.66 11.09
CA ASP A 194 4.76 -7.59 12.17
C ASP A 194 4.11 -7.79 13.55
N THR A 195 4.57 -8.81 14.28
CA THR A 195 4.07 -9.15 15.61
C THR A 195 4.42 -8.12 16.67
N ASP A 196 5.41 -7.26 16.43
CA ASP A 196 5.78 -6.20 17.38
C ASP A 196 4.66 -5.16 17.55
N LEU A 197 3.67 -5.15 16.65
CA LEU A 197 2.47 -4.31 16.77
C LEU A 197 1.40 -4.91 17.70
N ALA A 198 1.45 -6.20 18.04
CA ALA A 198 0.43 -6.86 18.84
C ALA A 198 0.14 -6.15 20.18
N PRO A 199 1.13 -5.67 20.95
CA PRO A 199 0.88 -4.90 22.17
C PRO A 199 0.05 -3.63 21.93
N ALA A 200 0.30 -2.93 20.81
CA ALA A 200 -0.46 -1.73 20.46
C ALA A 200 -1.92 -2.06 20.11
N LEU A 201 -2.14 -3.12 19.33
CA LEU A 201 -3.48 -3.60 18.98
C LEU A 201 -4.26 -4.03 20.25
N GLN A 202 -3.59 -4.75 21.16
CA GLN A 202 -4.18 -5.13 22.45
C GLN A 202 -4.58 -3.89 23.25
N MET A 203 -3.71 -2.89 23.37
CA MET A 203 -4.03 -1.65 24.08
C MET A 203 -5.19 -0.88 23.44
N ILE A 204 -5.30 -0.87 22.11
CA ILE A 204 -6.46 -0.28 21.40
C ILE A 204 -7.74 -1.02 21.76
N ARG A 205 -7.71 -2.36 21.74
CA ARG A 205 -8.85 -3.22 22.06
C ARG A 205 -9.33 -3.07 23.51
N ASP A 206 -8.39 -2.92 24.44
CA ASP A 206 -8.71 -2.83 25.87
C ASP A 206 -9.21 -1.45 26.30
N ASN A 207 -8.82 -0.40 25.57
CA ASN A 207 -9.04 0.99 26.00
C ASN A 207 -9.93 1.80 25.05
N SER A 208 -10.47 1.18 24.00
CA SER A 208 -11.36 1.86 23.04
C SER A 208 -12.39 0.92 22.42
N ASN A 209 -13.43 1.49 21.81
CA ASN A 209 -14.42 0.77 21.01
C ASN A 209 -14.10 0.80 19.50
N VAL A 210 -12.89 1.22 19.14
CA VAL A 210 -12.48 1.38 17.74
C VAL A 210 -12.36 0.02 17.07
N VAL A 211 -12.88 -0.06 15.84
CA VAL A 211 -12.74 -1.25 15.01
C VAL A 211 -11.29 -1.36 14.54
N VAL A 212 -10.69 -2.52 14.74
CA VAL A 212 -9.33 -2.84 14.30
C VAL A 212 -9.43 -3.75 13.07
N GLY A 213 -8.96 -3.26 11.93
CA GLY A 213 -8.78 -4.04 10.72
C GLY A 213 -7.32 -4.41 10.50
N LEU A 214 -7.06 -5.63 10.04
CA LEU A 214 -5.73 -6.08 9.64
C LEU A 214 -5.70 -6.35 8.15
N VAL A 215 -4.69 -5.84 7.46
CA VAL A 215 -4.39 -6.17 6.06
C VAL A 215 -2.99 -6.75 6.01
N ASN A 216 -2.90 -8.04 5.71
CA ASN A 216 -1.63 -8.71 5.54
C ASN A 216 -1.05 -8.39 4.15
N PRO A 217 0.09 -7.68 4.05
CA PRO A 217 0.67 -7.33 2.76
C PRO A 217 1.39 -8.55 2.17
N THR A 218 0.66 -9.41 1.49
CA THR A 218 1.22 -10.53 0.71
C THR A 218 0.42 -10.70 -0.57
N SER A 219 1.07 -11.11 -1.65
CA SER A 219 0.42 -11.39 -2.94
C SER A 219 0.47 -12.85 -3.36
N ASP A 220 1.32 -13.67 -2.72
CA ASP A 220 1.56 -15.07 -3.10
C ASP A 220 1.08 -16.08 -2.05
N HIS A 221 0.40 -15.60 -1.00
CA HIS A 221 -0.07 -16.36 0.15
C HIS A 221 1.01 -17.12 0.94
N ARG A 222 2.30 -16.93 0.64
CA ARG A 222 3.41 -17.63 1.34
C ARG A 222 3.67 -17.09 2.74
N ARG A 223 3.19 -15.88 3.02
CA ARG A 223 3.26 -15.21 4.32
C ARG A 223 1.84 -15.14 4.90
N PRO A 224 1.34 -16.18 5.58
CA PRO A 224 0.02 -16.12 6.21
C PRO A 224 -0.03 -15.02 7.29
N PRO A 225 -1.20 -14.44 7.56
CA PRO A 225 -1.36 -13.47 8.65
C PRO A 225 -0.96 -14.10 9.99
N ASN A 226 -0.27 -13.33 10.83
CA ASN A 226 0.12 -13.81 12.15
C ASN A 226 -1.10 -14.00 13.06
N THR A 227 -1.20 -15.16 13.70
CA THR A 227 -2.33 -15.53 14.57
C THR A 227 -2.60 -14.50 15.68
N SER A 228 -1.56 -13.93 16.30
CA SER A 228 -1.72 -12.95 17.37
C SER A 228 -2.38 -11.66 16.87
N LEU A 229 -1.98 -11.16 15.70
CA LEU A 229 -2.56 -9.97 15.09
C LEU A 229 -4.01 -10.23 14.66
N VAL A 230 -4.29 -11.41 14.10
CA VAL A 230 -5.64 -11.81 13.69
C VAL A 230 -6.59 -11.83 14.89
N GLN A 231 -6.17 -12.41 16.01
CA GLN A 231 -6.97 -12.48 17.23
C GLN A 231 -7.32 -11.09 17.81
N LEU A 232 -6.44 -10.11 17.61
CA LEU A 232 -6.63 -8.73 18.07
C LEU A 232 -7.42 -7.87 17.08
N SER A 233 -7.74 -8.40 15.91
CA SER A 233 -8.43 -7.70 14.82
C SER A 233 -9.89 -8.14 14.72
N HIS A 234 -10.77 -7.19 14.41
CA HIS A 234 -12.19 -7.46 14.21
C HIS A 234 -12.48 -8.04 12.82
N TRP A 235 -11.58 -7.78 11.88
CA TRP A 235 -11.56 -8.39 10.55
C TRP A 235 -10.11 -8.44 10.05
N THR A 236 -9.84 -9.42 9.21
CA THR A 236 -8.52 -9.58 8.57
C THR A 236 -8.73 -9.76 7.07
N ARG A 237 -7.92 -9.07 6.29
CA ARG A 237 -7.69 -9.33 4.88
C ARG A 237 -6.37 -10.07 4.72
N GLU A 238 -6.43 -11.27 4.18
CA GLU A 238 -5.28 -12.19 4.19
C GLU A 238 -4.21 -11.87 3.14
N HIS A 239 -4.56 -11.13 2.09
CA HIS A 239 -3.68 -10.84 0.96
C HIS A 239 -4.14 -9.60 0.17
N ILE A 240 -3.25 -9.10 -0.69
CA ILE A 240 -3.48 -8.04 -1.69
C ILE A 240 -3.19 -8.66 -3.06
N THR A 241 -4.15 -8.62 -3.97
CA THR A 241 -4.02 -9.27 -5.28
C THR A 241 -3.13 -8.45 -6.22
N GLU A 242 -2.59 -9.12 -7.23
CA GLU A 242 -1.82 -8.44 -8.28
C GLU A 242 -2.68 -7.44 -9.05
N GLN A 243 -3.94 -7.78 -9.33
CA GLN A 243 -4.88 -6.92 -10.03
C GLN A 243 -5.13 -5.60 -9.28
N GLU A 244 -5.22 -5.66 -7.96
CA GLU A 244 -5.40 -4.46 -7.12
C GLU A 244 -4.15 -3.59 -7.09
N LEU A 245 -2.98 -4.21 -7.01
CA LEU A 245 -1.71 -3.47 -7.12
C LEU A 245 -1.55 -2.80 -8.48
N ALA A 246 -1.95 -3.48 -9.55
CA ALA A 246 -1.94 -2.95 -10.92
C ALA A 246 -2.92 -1.79 -11.10
N ALA A 247 -4.14 -1.94 -10.59
CA ALA A 247 -5.19 -0.92 -10.69
C ALA A 247 -4.89 0.34 -9.85
N ALA A 248 -4.13 0.19 -8.77
CA ALA A 248 -3.79 1.28 -7.86
C ALA A 248 -2.43 1.94 -8.15
N GLN A 249 -1.91 1.92 -9.38
CA GLN A 249 -0.66 2.62 -9.70
C GLN A 249 -0.85 4.15 -9.80
N LEU A 250 0.17 4.92 -9.39
CA LEU A 250 0.26 6.34 -9.72
C LEU A 250 0.41 6.51 -11.24
N PRO A 251 -0.03 7.65 -11.81
CA PRO A 251 0.31 7.96 -13.20
C PRO A 251 1.83 8.04 -13.35
N ARG A 252 2.35 7.66 -14.53
CA ARG A 252 3.80 7.65 -14.80
C ARG A 252 4.47 8.99 -14.49
N VAL A 253 3.77 10.09 -14.77
CA VAL A 253 4.22 11.46 -14.55
C VAL A 253 3.33 12.06 -13.47
N VAL A 254 3.93 12.42 -12.33
CA VAL A 254 3.24 13.10 -11.24
C VAL A 254 3.73 14.55 -11.18
N PRO A 255 2.85 15.54 -11.40
CA PRO A 255 3.20 16.96 -11.23
C PRO A 255 3.58 17.27 -9.78
N ARG A 256 4.54 18.17 -9.60
CA ARG A 256 4.91 18.76 -8.30
C ARG A 256 5.00 20.28 -8.45
N LYS A 257 5.07 21.01 -7.32
CA LYS A 257 5.16 22.50 -7.33
C LYS A 257 6.23 23.04 -8.30
N ARG A 258 7.34 22.31 -8.48
CA ARG A 258 8.38 22.61 -9.48
C ARG A 258 8.84 21.33 -10.18
N GLY A 259 8.47 21.15 -11.44
CA GLY A 259 8.84 19.98 -12.25
C GLY A 259 7.89 18.80 -12.07
N VAL A 260 8.40 17.59 -12.31
CA VAL A 260 7.63 16.33 -12.27
C VAL A 260 8.42 15.23 -11.57
N SER A 261 7.72 14.30 -10.92
CA SER A 261 8.26 13.00 -10.51
C SER A 261 7.89 11.97 -11.59
N LEU A 262 8.87 11.21 -12.05
CA LEU A 262 8.70 10.18 -13.07
C LEU A 262 8.83 8.80 -12.44
N LYS A 263 7.98 7.85 -12.84
CA LYS A 263 8.17 6.43 -12.49
C LYS A 263 9.59 5.99 -12.87
N PRO A 264 10.40 5.47 -11.92
CA PRO A 264 11.73 4.95 -12.22
C PRO A 264 11.70 3.83 -13.24
N THR A 265 12.64 3.83 -14.20
CA THR A 265 12.73 2.77 -15.22
C THR A 265 12.99 1.40 -14.60
N SER A 266 13.79 1.34 -13.53
CA SER A 266 14.07 0.12 -12.75
C SER A 266 12.85 -0.50 -12.05
N TRP A 267 11.70 0.19 -12.06
CA TRP A 267 10.44 -0.27 -11.46
C TRP A 267 9.46 -0.83 -12.49
N TYR A 268 9.85 -0.95 -13.76
CA TYR A 268 9.12 -1.72 -14.76
C TYR A 268 9.46 -3.21 -14.68
N ALA A 269 8.66 -4.08 -15.31
CA ALA A 269 8.85 -5.54 -15.23
C ALA A 269 10.19 -6.00 -15.82
N ARG A 270 10.57 -5.42 -16.95
CA ARG A 270 11.78 -5.73 -17.72
C ARG A 270 12.55 -4.45 -18.02
N PRO A 271 13.22 -3.84 -17.02
CA PRO A 271 13.99 -2.62 -17.25
C PRO A 271 15.10 -2.83 -18.28
N ASP A 272 15.65 -4.04 -18.33
CA ASP A 272 16.65 -4.49 -19.29
C ASP A 272 16.16 -4.48 -20.76
N LEU A 273 14.86 -4.68 -20.99
CA LEU A 273 14.25 -4.56 -22.32
C LEU A 273 13.74 -3.14 -22.60
N LEU A 274 13.24 -2.44 -21.57
CA LEU A 274 12.71 -1.09 -21.70
C LEU A 274 13.79 -0.05 -21.97
N GLU A 275 14.97 -0.16 -21.36
CA GLU A 275 16.04 0.84 -21.52
C GLU A 275 16.57 0.95 -22.97
N PRO A 276 16.89 -0.15 -23.67
CA PRO A 276 17.26 -0.11 -25.08
C PRO A 276 16.13 0.44 -25.97
N ALA A 277 14.90 -0.05 -25.78
CA ALA A 277 13.74 0.40 -26.55
C ALA A 277 13.46 1.90 -26.35
N LEU A 278 13.61 2.40 -25.12
CA LEU A 278 13.44 3.81 -24.82
C LEU A 278 14.54 4.68 -25.43
N THR A 279 15.78 4.17 -25.48
CA THR A 279 16.90 4.85 -26.14
C THR A 279 16.63 5.01 -27.63
N LEU A 280 16.23 3.92 -28.29
CA LEU A 280 15.88 3.90 -29.71
C LEU A 280 14.68 4.81 -30.01
N ALA A 281 13.59 4.68 -29.23
CA ALA A 281 12.41 5.53 -29.36
C ALA A 281 12.74 7.01 -29.12
N THR A 282 13.68 7.33 -28.25
CA THR A 282 14.11 8.72 -28.00
C THR A 282 14.84 9.28 -29.22
N ALA A 283 15.69 8.50 -29.88
CA ALA A 283 16.34 8.91 -31.13
C ALA A 283 15.32 9.22 -32.24
N VAL A 284 14.26 8.42 -32.33
CA VAL A 284 13.17 8.60 -33.31
C VAL A 284 12.24 9.77 -32.96
N ARG A 285 11.88 9.92 -31.68
CA ARG A 285 10.83 10.85 -31.23
C ARG A 285 11.38 12.19 -30.72
N GLY A 286 12.70 12.36 -30.67
CA GLY A 286 13.41 13.59 -30.29
C GLY A 286 13.45 13.88 -28.78
N SER A 287 12.69 13.19 -27.95
CA SER A 287 12.78 13.32 -26.49
C SER A 287 12.29 12.07 -25.74
N LYS A 288 12.81 11.85 -24.53
CA LYS A 288 12.40 10.75 -23.65
C LYS A 288 10.91 10.80 -23.30
N GLY A 289 10.35 12.01 -23.17
CA GLY A 289 8.91 12.20 -22.92
C GLY A 289 8.04 11.76 -24.10
N ALA A 290 8.42 12.16 -25.32
CA ALA A 290 7.72 11.76 -26.54
C ALA A 290 7.87 10.25 -26.83
N ALA A 291 9.04 9.68 -26.53
CA ALA A 291 9.30 8.25 -26.60
C ALA A 291 8.38 7.45 -25.67
N PHE A 292 8.29 7.85 -24.39
CA PHE A 292 7.37 7.20 -23.45
C PHE A 292 5.91 7.33 -23.87
N LYS A 293 5.50 8.50 -24.38
CA LYS A 293 4.13 8.68 -24.90
C LYS A 293 3.83 7.68 -26.01
N TRP A 294 4.74 7.52 -26.97
CA TRP A 294 4.62 6.54 -28.04
C TRP A 294 4.58 5.10 -27.49
N LEU A 295 5.50 4.74 -26.59
CA LEU A 295 5.53 3.41 -25.97
C LEU A 295 4.24 3.07 -25.21
N SER A 296 3.55 4.08 -24.67
CA SER A 296 2.33 3.92 -23.88
C SER A 296 1.04 4.08 -24.69
N THR A 297 1.12 4.16 -26.03
CA THR A 297 -0.05 4.34 -26.91
C THR A 297 -0.22 3.10 -27.80
N PRO A 298 -1.47 2.63 -28.03
CA PRO A 298 -1.74 1.59 -29.02
C PRO A 298 -1.09 1.91 -30.37
N ASN A 299 -0.41 0.94 -30.96
CA ASN A 299 0.31 1.10 -32.22
C ASN A 299 -0.25 0.17 -33.29
N GLU A 300 -0.79 0.74 -34.37
CA GLU A 300 -1.39 0.00 -35.49
C GLU A 300 -0.40 -0.96 -36.18
N HIS A 301 0.88 -0.58 -36.29
CA HIS A 301 1.91 -1.43 -36.88
C HIS A 301 2.29 -2.62 -35.99
N LEU A 302 1.94 -2.56 -34.72
CA LEU A 302 2.09 -3.66 -33.76
C LEU A 302 0.73 -4.34 -33.49
N GLY A 303 -0.19 -4.29 -34.45
CA GLY A 303 -1.51 -4.93 -34.34
C GLY A 303 -2.43 -4.29 -33.30
N GLY A 304 -2.25 -2.99 -33.02
CA GLY A 304 -2.99 -2.27 -31.98
C GLY A 304 -2.48 -2.50 -30.56
N ALA A 305 -1.41 -3.28 -30.38
CA ALA A 305 -0.80 -3.50 -29.06
C ALA A 305 -0.12 -2.22 -28.55
N ILE A 306 -0.01 -2.11 -27.22
CA ILE A 306 0.77 -1.07 -26.56
C ILE A 306 2.24 -1.55 -26.49
N PRO A 307 3.20 -0.83 -27.09
CA PRO A 307 4.60 -1.26 -27.11
C PRO A 307 5.17 -1.55 -25.72
N LEU A 308 4.77 -0.77 -24.70
CA LEU A 308 5.20 -0.94 -23.32
C LEU A 308 4.80 -2.30 -22.72
N ASP A 309 3.63 -2.83 -23.11
CA ASP A 309 3.16 -4.14 -22.66
C ASP A 309 3.91 -5.27 -23.38
N LEU A 310 4.25 -5.05 -24.66
CA LEU A 310 5.09 -6.00 -25.42
C LEU A 310 6.50 -6.13 -24.85
N LEU A 311 7.04 -5.06 -24.25
CA LEU A 311 8.35 -5.04 -23.60
C LEU A 311 8.43 -5.91 -22.34
N GLU A 312 7.35 -6.59 -21.94
CA GLU A 312 7.39 -7.58 -20.86
C GLU A 312 7.92 -8.96 -21.31
N SER A 313 8.15 -9.16 -22.62
CA SER A 313 8.68 -10.40 -23.18
C SER A 313 9.79 -10.15 -24.20
N GLU A 314 10.71 -11.11 -24.36
CA GLU A 314 11.78 -11.04 -25.38
C GLU A 314 11.20 -10.90 -26.79
N ALA A 315 10.17 -11.69 -27.12
CA ALA A 315 9.55 -11.69 -28.44
C ALA A 315 8.86 -10.34 -28.73
N GLY A 316 8.15 -9.78 -27.75
CA GLY A 316 7.51 -8.48 -27.88
C GLY A 316 8.54 -7.34 -27.97
N ALA A 317 9.63 -7.41 -27.19
CA ALA A 317 10.72 -6.44 -27.29
C ALA A 317 11.44 -6.48 -28.64
N ALA A 318 11.66 -7.68 -29.21
CA ALA A 318 12.20 -7.83 -30.55
C ALA A 318 11.28 -7.19 -31.60
N ALA A 319 9.96 -7.41 -31.51
CA ALA A 319 9.00 -6.79 -32.42
C ALA A 319 8.98 -5.26 -32.32
N VAL A 320 9.02 -4.71 -31.11
CA VAL A 320 9.07 -3.26 -30.85
C VAL A 320 10.37 -2.65 -31.38
N THR A 321 11.49 -3.34 -31.21
CA THR A 321 12.81 -2.90 -31.68
C THR A 321 12.90 -2.92 -33.19
N ALA A 322 12.52 -4.03 -33.83
CA ALA A 322 12.54 -4.18 -35.29
C ALA A 322 11.70 -3.10 -35.99
N TYR A 323 10.51 -2.80 -35.47
CA TYR A 323 9.68 -1.70 -36.00
C TYR A 323 10.40 -0.35 -35.97
N MET A 324 11.08 -0.04 -34.87
CA MET A 324 11.79 1.23 -34.73
C MET A 324 13.05 1.31 -35.60
N GLU A 325 13.79 0.21 -35.72
CA GLU A 325 14.95 0.11 -36.61
C GLU A 325 14.56 0.27 -38.08
N ASP A 326 13.48 -0.39 -38.50
CA ASP A 326 12.92 -0.24 -39.85
C ASP A 326 12.50 1.21 -40.12
N TRP A 327 11.85 1.86 -39.15
CA TRP A 327 11.47 3.26 -39.28
C TRP A 327 12.69 4.16 -39.49
N ILE A 328 13.75 3.97 -38.70
CA ILE A 328 15.01 4.71 -38.81
C ILE A 328 15.63 4.47 -40.18
N ALA A 329 15.72 3.21 -40.63
CA ALA A 329 16.30 2.86 -41.93
C ALA A 329 15.54 3.52 -43.11
N MET A 330 14.22 3.66 -43.00
CA MET A 330 13.39 4.32 -44.01
C MET A 330 13.51 5.85 -44.00
N HIS A 331 13.76 6.48 -42.84
CA HIS A 331 13.76 7.94 -42.69
C HIS A 331 15.16 8.55 -42.74
N VAL A 332 16.21 7.85 -42.28
CA VAL A 332 17.61 8.28 -42.46
C VAL A 332 18.01 8.33 -43.93
N LYS A 333 17.40 7.49 -44.80
CA LYS A 333 17.61 7.55 -46.26
C LYS A 333 16.99 8.78 -46.93
N ARG A 334 16.08 9.52 -46.26
CA ARG A 334 15.42 10.71 -46.82
C ARG A 334 16.17 12.02 -46.56
N ASP A 335 16.95 12.10 -45.48
CA ASP A 335 17.69 13.32 -45.10
C ASP A 335 19.07 13.45 -45.77
N ASN A 336 19.41 12.54 -46.68
CA ASN A 336 20.65 12.59 -47.46
C ASN A 336 20.34 12.64 -48.97
N PRO A 337 19.82 13.76 -49.51
CA PRO A 337 19.70 13.92 -50.95
C PRO A 337 21.11 14.11 -51.54
N LYS A 338 21.44 13.25 -52.51
CA LYS A 338 22.59 13.43 -53.41
C LYS A 338 22.50 14.74 -54.18
#